data_AF-A0AAW9ACP0-F1
#
_entry.id   AF-A0AAW9ACP0-F1
#
_cell.length_a   1.000
_cell.length_b   1.000
_cell.length_c   1.000
_cell.angle_alpha   90.00
_cell.angle_beta   90.00
_cell.angle_gamma   90.00
#
_symmetry.space_group_name_H-M   'P 1'
#
loop_
_entity.id
_entity.type
_entity.pdbx_description
1 polymer ?
#
loop_
_entity_poly.entity_id
_entity_poly.type
_entity_poly.pdbx_seq_one_letter_code
_entity_poly.pdbx_strand_id
1 'polypeptide(L)'
;MKQGIHIKIQDRSGLSEREKDILHTGILNTLAFAGYIVVISKGEGGEGTAFNPIEDYFIGLTMIYQKPIPNEMAEELVESITKRLNTFFSMSKIEMDLQVELAY
;
A
#
# COMPACT_ATOMS: atom_id res chain seq x y z
N MET A 1 0.99 -8.01 19.34
CA MET A 1 1.58 -7.90 17.99
C MET A 1 0.90 -6.75 17.28
N LYS A 2 1.66 -5.90 16.58
CA LYS A 2 1.10 -4.80 15.79
C LYS A 2 0.85 -5.37 14.39
N GLN A 3 -0.42 -5.50 14.03
CA GLN A 3 -0.81 -5.97 12.71
C GLN A 3 -0.60 -4.85 11.69
N GLY A 4 -0.04 -5.21 10.54
CA GLY A 4 0.24 -4.29 9.46
C GLY A 4 0.04 -4.91 8.09
N ILE A 5 0.35 -4.13 7.06
CA ILE A 5 0.35 -4.57 5.67
C ILE A 5 1.70 -4.22 5.08
N HIS A 6 2.35 -5.19 4.45
CA HIS A 6 3.57 -5.01 3.69
C HIS A 6 3.25 -4.99 2.20
N ILE A 7 3.87 -4.05 1.49
CA ILE A 7 3.64 -3.83 0.07
C ILE A 7 5.00 -3.72 -0.59
N LYS A 8 5.18 -4.52 -1.63
CA LYS A 8 6.38 -4.54 -2.45
C LYS A 8 5.99 -4.31 -3.90
N ILE A 9 6.60 -3.30 -4.51
CA ILE A 9 6.36 -2.93 -5.91
C ILE A 9 7.71 -2.92 -6.63
N GLN A 10 7.79 -3.65 -7.74
CA GLN A 10 8.96 -3.72 -8.61
C GLN A 10 8.66 -3.14 -9.99
N ASP A 11 9.45 -2.16 -10.41
CA ASP A 11 9.34 -1.56 -11.73
C ASP A 11 9.84 -2.50 -12.83
N ARG A 12 9.02 -2.66 -13.88
CA ARG A 12 9.36 -3.37 -15.12
C ARG A 12 9.40 -2.46 -16.34
N SER A 13 8.95 -1.22 -16.20
CA SER A 13 8.83 -0.23 -17.28
C SER A 13 10.11 0.56 -17.53
N GLY A 14 11.06 0.52 -16.60
CA GLY A 14 12.31 1.28 -16.70
C GLY A 14 12.13 2.77 -16.41
N LEU A 15 11.31 3.09 -15.41
CA LEU A 15 11.08 4.46 -14.96
C LEU A 15 12.36 5.12 -14.49
N SER A 16 12.49 6.42 -14.77
CA SER A 16 13.52 7.26 -14.17
C SER A 16 13.29 7.45 -12.68
N GLU A 17 14.33 7.83 -11.94
CA GLU A 17 14.22 8.11 -10.50
C GLU A 17 13.16 9.17 -10.18
N ARG A 18 13.08 10.24 -11.00
CA ARG A 18 12.04 11.26 -10.85
C ARG A 18 10.63 10.68 -11.00
N GLU A 19 10.43 9.76 -11.94
CA GLU A 19 9.13 9.12 -12.14
C GLU A 19 8.79 8.19 -10.98
N LYS A 20 9.78 7.47 -10.43
CA LYS A 20 9.62 6.65 -9.22
C LYS A 20 9.22 7.51 -8.01
N ASP A 21 9.82 8.70 -7.84
CA ASP A 21 9.47 9.62 -6.76
C ASP A 21 8.02 10.14 -6.87
N ILE A 22 7.58 10.48 -8.09
CA ILE A 22 6.21 10.92 -8.37
C ILE A 22 5.23 9.77 -8.11
N LEU A 23 5.56 8.57 -8.61
CA LEU A 23 4.78 7.36 -8.44
C LEU A 23 4.62 7.00 -6.96
N HIS A 24 5.70 7.11 -6.19
CA HIS A 24 5.71 6.84 -4.76
C HIS A 24 4.69 7.70 -4.01
N THR A 25 4.59 8.99 -4.34
CA THR A 25 3.58 9.88 -3.74
C THR A 25 2.15 9.43 -4.09
N GLY A 26 1.91 9.01 -5.34
CA GLY A 26 0.62 8.49 -5.77
C GLY A 26 0.22 7.19 -5.05
N ILE A 27 1.18 6.29 -4.84
CA ILE A 27 0.98 5.06 -4.08
C ILE A 27 0.63 5.40 -2.64
N LEU A 28 1.41 6.24 -1.95
CA LEU A 28 1.14 6.64 -0.57
C LEU A 28 -0.28 7.19 -0.37
N ASN A 29 -0.74 8.06 -1.27
CA ASN A 29 -2.10 8.59 -1.22
C ASN A 29 -3.17 7.50 -1.42
N THR A 30 -2.90 6.55 -2.31
CA THR A 30 -3.80 5.40 -2.55
C THR A 30 -3.93 4.53 -1.30
N LEU A 31 -2.82 4.26 -0.62
CA LEU A 31 -2.79 3.49 0.62
C LEU A 31 -3.51 4.19 1.75
N ALA A 32 -3.25 5.48 1.95
CA ALA A 32 -3.92 6.29 2.97
C ALA A 32 -5.44 6.27 2.77
N PHE A 33 -5.90 6.40 1.52
CA PHE A 33 -7.33 6.37 1.19
C PHE A 33 -7.96 4.99 1.40
N ALA A 34 -7.28 3.92 0.97
CA ALA A 34 -7.75 2.55 1.20
C ALA A 34 -7.86 2.24 2.70
N GLY A 35 -6.82 2.59 3.47
CA GLY A 35 -6.81 2.46 4.93
C GLY A 35 -7.91 3.26 5.60
N TYR A 36 -8.18 4.49 5.13
CA TYR A 36 -9.27 5.29 5.66
C TYR A 36 -10.64 4.63 5.41
N ILE A 37 -10.93 4.22 4.17
CA ILE A 37 -12.22 3.62 3.82
C ILE A 37 -12.44 2.32 4.60
N VAL A 38 -11.48 1.41 4.52
CA VAL A 38 -11.69 0.04 5.02
C VAL A 38 -11.65 0.02 6.53
N VAL A 39 -10.78 0.80 7.18
CA VAL A 39 -10.50 0.68 8.61
C VAL A 39 -11.03 1.89 9.40
N ILE A 40 -10.54 3.10 9.10
CA ILE A 40 -10.80 4.29 9.93
C ILE A 40 -12.28 4.70 9.88
N SER A 41 -12.90 4.70 8.70
CA SER A 41 -14.30 5.12 8.51
C SER A 41 -15.31 4.21 9.23
N LYS A 42 -14.90 2.96 9.49
CA LYS A 42 -15.69 1.96 10.23
C LYS A 42 -15.41 2.02 11.75
N GLY A 43 -14.50 2.89 12.21
CA GLY A 43 -14.15 3.07 13.63
C GLY A 43 -13.16 2.06 14.19
N GLU A 44 -12.54 1.24 13.33
CA GLU A 44 -11.63 0.15 13.71
C GLU A 44 -10.16 0.57 13.55
N GLY A 45 -9.22 -0.11 14.22
CA GLY A 45 -7.76 0.07 14.03
C GLY A 45 -7.13 1.41 14.46
N GLY A 46 -7.90 2.49 14.56
CA GLY A 46 -7.38 3.84 14.79
C GLY A 46 -6.57 4.37 13.60
N GLU A 47 -5.82 5.45 13.81
CA GLU A 47 -5.00 6.04 12.74
C GLU A 47 -3.89 5.08 12.30
N GLY A 48 -3.68 4.98 10.99
CA GLY A 48 -2.59 4.20 10.39
C GLY A 48 -1.41 5.10 10.06
N THR A 49 -0.19 4.61 10.29
CA THR A 49 1.06 5.24 9.81
C THR A 49 1.67 4.36 8.74
N ALA A 50 1.92 4.93 7.56
CA ALA A 50 2.71 4.29 6.51
C ALA A 50 4.17 4.72 6.64
N PHE A 51 5.11 3.78 6.60
CA PHE A 51 6.54 4.06 6.49
C PHE A 51 7.13 3.27 5.33
N ASN A 52 8.13 3.88 4.67
CA ASN A 52 8.84 3.30 3.54
C ASN A 52 10.26 2.91 4.00
N PRO A 53 10.60 1.62 4.15
CA PRO A 53 11.98 1.20 4.05
C PRO A 53 12.39 1.32 2.58
N ILE A 54 13.00 2.45 2.21
CA ILE A 54 13.58 2.63 0.87
C ILE A 54 14.78 1.69 0.79
N GLU A 55 14.61 0.55 0.11
CA GLU A 55 15.67 -0.36 -0.29
C GLU A 55 15.81 -0.32 -1.81
N ASP A 56 17.04 -0.40 -2.31
CA ASP A 56 17.35 -0.27 -3.73
C ASP A 56 16.42 -1.15 -4.59
N TYR A 57 15.79 -0.54 -5.60
CA TYR A 57 14.90 -1.15 -6.61
C TYR A 57 13.48 -1.53 -6.18
N PHE A 58 13.06 -1.30 -4.93
CA PHE A 58 11.70 -1.58 -4.48
C PHE A 58 11.02 -0.37 -3.84
N ILE A 59 9.76 -0.13 -4.21
CA ILE A 59 8.89 0.73 -3.38
C ILE A 59 8.30 -0.20 -2.30
N GLY A 60 8.95 -0.23 -1.14
CA GLY A 60 8.52 -0.96 0.05
C GLY A 60 7.63 -0.08 0.92
N LEU A 61 6.40 -0.49 1.22
CA LEU A 61 5.53 0.29 2.11
C LEU A 61 4.96 -0.61 3.18
N THR A 62 5.11 -0.20 4.43
CA THR A 62 4.49 -0.88 5.56
C THR A 62 3.52 0.05 6.26
N MET A 63 2.28 -0.40 6.40
CA MET A 63 1.25 0.30 7.18
C MET A 63 1.11 -0.35 8.55
N ILE A 64 1.18 0.46 9.61
CA ILE A 64 0.93 0.02 10.99
C ILE A 64 -0.23 0.83 11.57
N TYR A 65 -1.16 0.13 12.23
CA TYR A 65 -2.31 0.73 12.90
C TYR A 65 -2.08 0.90 14.40
N GLN A 66 -2.69 1.94 14.99
CA GLN A 66 -2.62 2.22 16.44
C GLN A 66 -3.26 1.13 17.29
N LYS A 67 -4.29 0.47 16.75
CA LYS A 67 -4.99 -0.67 17.32
C LYS A 67 -4.96 -1.84 16.32
N PRO A 68 -5.05 -3.09 16.79
CA PRO A 68 -5.28 -4.22 15.89
C PRO A 68 -6.53 -3.99 15.04
N ILE A 69 -6.48 -4.41 13.78
CA ILE A 69 -7.63 -4.44 12.90
C ILE A 69 -8.26 -5.84 12.92
N PRO A 70 -9.57 -6.00 12.75
CA PRO A 70 -10.15 -7.33 12.57
C PRO A 70 -9.57 -8.03 11.33
N ASN A 71 -9.34 -9.35 11.41
CA ASN A 71 -8.70 -10.12 10.32
C ASN A 71 -9.45 -9.99 8.98
N GLU A 72 -10.78 -10.06 9.00
CA GLU A 72 -11.62 -9.86 7.81
C GLU A 72 -11.37 -8.49 7.14
N MET A 73 -11.15 -7.45 7.95
CA MET A 73 -10.87 -6.11 7.45
C MET A 73 -9.43 -5.97 6.98
N ALA A 74 -8.49 -6.71 7.59
CA ALA A 74 -7.12 -6.79 7.13
C ALA A 74 -7.06 -7.42 5.74
N GLU A 75 -7.81 -8.51 5.52
CA GLU A 75 -7.98 -9.15 4.21
C GLU A 75 -8.66 -8.22 3.19
N GLU A 76 -9.78 -7.58 3.57
CA GLU A 76 -10.48 -6.58 2.74
C GLU A 76 -9.54 -5.43 2.34
N LEU A 77 -8.68 -5.00 3.25
CA LEU A 77 -7.73 -3.93 3.01
C LEU A 77 -6.63 -4.36 2.02
N VAL A 78 -6.09 -5.58 2.17
CA VAL A 78 -5.13 -6.16 1.20
C VAL A 78 -5.75 -6.23 -0.19
N GLU A 79 -6.97 -6.74 -0.32
CA GLU A 79 -7.69 -6.82 -1.59
C GLU A 79 -7.95 -5.43 -2.19
N SER A 80 -8.42 -4.49 -1.37
CA SER A 80 -8.72 -3.11 -1.78
C SER A 80 -7.47 -2.39 -2.28
N ILE A 81 -6.34 -2.51 -1.57
CA ILE A 81 -5.05 -1.93 -1.99
C ILE A 81 -4.60 -2.57 -3.30
N THR A 82 -4.59 -3.90 -3.37
CA THR A 82 -4.16 -4.66 -4.55
C THR A 82 -4.94 -4.24 -5.78
N LYS A 83 -6.28 -4.20 -5.68
CA LYS A 83 -7.15 -3.79 -6.78
C LYS A 83 -6.90 -2.35 -7.22
N ARG A 84 -6.77 -1.41 -6.27
CA ARG A 84 -6.57 0.01 -6.57
C ARG A 84 -5.24 0.27 -7.25
N LEU A 85 -4.16 -0.32 -6.75
CA LEU A 85 -2.83 -0.18 -7.34
C LEU A 85 -2.75 -0.81 -8.73
N ASN A 86 -3.26 -2.04 -8.91
CA ASN A 86 -3.32 -2.67 -10.23
C ASN A 86 -4.14 -1.84 -11.23
N THR A 87 -5.29 -1.28 -10.79
CA THR A 87 -6.10 -0.38 -11.62
C THR A 87 -5.32 0.86 -11.99
N PHE A 88 -4.66 1.50 -11.03
CA PHE A 88 -3.85 2.70 -11.25
C PHE A 88 -2.70 2.45 -12.22
N PHE A 89 -1.95 1.35 -12.07
CA PHE A 89 -0.85 0.98 -12.98
C PHE A 89 -1.37 0.69 -14.39
N SER A 90 -2.48 -0.06 -14.52
CA SER A 90 -3.10 -0.35 -15.80
C SER A 90 -3.57 0.91 -16.52
N MET A 91 -4.25 1.82 -15.82
CA MET A 91 -4.71 3.10 -16.37
C MET A 91 -3.55 4.00 -16.79
N SER A 92 -2.45 3.96 -16.03
CA SER A 92 -1.24 4.75 -16.30
C SER A 92 -0.33 4.09 -17.34
N LYS A 93 -0.67 2.89 -17.82
CA LYS A 93 0.15 2.06 -18.73
C LYS A 93 1.57 1.81 -18.21
N ILE A 94 1.68 1.55 -16.90
CA ILE A 94 2.94 1.24 -16.23
C ILE A 94 2.95 -0.25 -15.90
N GLU A 95 3.97 -0.96 -16.35
CA GLU A 95 4.22 -2.36 -15.99
C GLU A 95 4.96 -2.43 -14.66
N MET A 96 4.34 -3.10 -13.68
CA MET A 96 4.79 -3.24 -12.30
C MET A 96 4.48 -4.65 -11.80
N ASP A 97 5.39 -5.26 -11.03
CA ASP A 97 5.03 -6.41 -10.18
C ASP A 97 4.57 -5.87 -8.82
N LEU A 98 3.38 -6.29 -8.39
CA LEU A 98 2.78 -5.86 -7.13
C LEU A 98 2.56 -7.07 -6.21
N GLN A 99 3.07 -6.97 -4.98
CA GLN A 99 2.83 -7.92 -3.90
C GLN A 99 2.33 -7.15 -2.67
N VAL A 100 1.18 -7.58 -2.12
CA VAL A 100 0.53 -6.97 -0.95
C VAL A 100 0.22 -8.10 0.02
N GLU A 101 0.75 -8.01 1.24
CA GLU A 101 0.67 -9.09 2.24
C GLU A 101 0.38 -8.55 3.63
N LEU A 102 -0.24 -9.38 4.47
CA LEU A 102 -0.39 -9.10 5.90
C LEU A 102 0.96 -9.26 6.60
N ALA A 103 1.29 -8.32 7.49
CA ALA A 103 2.43 -8.38 8.38
C ALA A 103 1.94 -8.54 9.84
N TYR A 104 2.55 -9.45 10.60
CA TYR A 104 2.18 -9.78 11.99
C TYR A 104 3.28 -9.40 12.99
#